data_AF-A0A0I9SBL8-F1
#
_entry.id   AF-A0A0I9SBL8-F1
#
_cell.length_a   1.000
_cell.length_b   1.000
_cell.length_c   1.000
_cell.angle_alpha   90.00
_cell.angle_beta   90.00
_cell.angle_gamma   90.00
#
_symmetry.space_group_name_H-M   'P 1'
#
loop_
_entity.id
_entity.type
_entity.pdbx_description
1 polymer ?
#
loop_
_entity_poly.entity_id
_entity_poly.type
_entity_poly.pdbx_seq_one_letter_code
_entity_poly.pdbx_strand_id
1 'polypeptide(L)'
;MLYYSILFYMPCSTNLVFGKLMKHWRYLCCRNIFLKCGRNVNIERKAIFGSGRNLVIGDNSGIGINCCVPGNIVIGKNVMMGPNVYILGQNHEFSRIDIPMIMQGHAKVKQTIIEDDVWIGRDVLMTPGRTIQKGTIIAGGT
;
A
#
# COMPACT_ATOMS: atom_id res chain seq x y z
N MET A 1 -14.33 -3.23 9.82
CA MET A 1 -14.34 -2.81 8.40
C MET A 1 -14.56 -4.07 7.56
N LEU A 2 -15.62 -4.13 6.74
CA LEU A 2 -15.99 -5.32 5.93
C LEU A 2 -14.80 -5.93 5.17
N TYR A 3 -13.92 -5.08 4.64
CA TYR A 3 -12.70 -5.50 3.96
C TYR A 3 -11.84 -6.45 4.81
N TYR A 4 -11.40 -6.02 6.00
CA TYR A 4 -10.51 -6.81 6.86
C TYR A 4 -11.18 -8.07 7.44
N SER A 5 -12.50 -8.08 7.56
CA SER A 5 -13.24 -9.23 8.11
C SER A 5 -13.45 -10.35 7.09
N ILE A 6 -13.65 -10.01 5.81
CA ILE A 6 -14.05 -11.00 4.78
C ILE A 6 -13.16 -10.91 3.54
N LEU A 7 -13.18 -9.78 2.83
CA LEU A 7 -12.56 -9.63 1.52
C LEU A 7 -11.02 -9.76 1.54
N PHE A 8 -10.41 -9.48 2.69
CA PHE A 8 -8.99 -9.65 2.98
C PHE A 8 -8.53 -11.11 2.80
N TYR A 9 -9.38 -12.07 3.17
CA TYR A 9 -9.06 -13.50 3.12
C TYR A 9 -9.46 -14.18 1.81
N MET A 10 -10.26 -13.52 0.97
CA MET A 10 -10.74 -14.08 -0.30
C MET A 10 -9.62 -14.25 -1.33
N PRO A 11 -9.74 -15.20 -2.29
CA PRO A 11 -8.71 -15.51 -3.28
C PRO A 11 -8.12 -14.30 -4.03
N CYS A 12 -6.86 -14.40 -4.44
CA CYS A 12 -6.16 -13.39 -5.26
C CYS A 12 -6.79 -13.26 -6.65
N SER A 13 -6.53 -12.14 -7.33
CA SER A 13 -7.18 -11.87 -8.62
C SER A 13 -6.84 -12.88 -9.72
N THR A 14 -5.69 -13.54 -9.61
CA THR A 14 -5.20 -14.58 -10.52
C THR A 14 -5.81 -15.96 -10.29
N ASN A 15 -6.64 -16.14 -9.25
CA ASN A 15 -7.37 -17.40 -9.05
C ASN A 15 -8.36 -17.64 -10.19
N LEU A 16 -8.31 -18.83 -10.81
CA LEU A 16 -9.04 -19.16 -12.04
C LEU A 16 -10.57 -19.12 -11.90
N VAL A 17 -11.10 -19.49 -10.74
CA VAL A 17 -12.54 -19.68 -10.55
C VAL A 17 -13.20 -18.39 -10.06
N PHE A 18 -12.63 -17.77 -9.01
CA PHE A 18 -13.26 -16.64 -8.32
C PHE A 18 -12.42 -15.36 -8.35
N GLY A 19 -11.23 -15.35 -8.95
CA GLY A 19 -10.28 -14.25 -8.83
C GLY A 19 -10.82 -12.90 -9.34
N LYS A 20 -11.41 -12.88 -10.53
CA LYS A 20 -11.99 -11.65 -11.11
C LYS A 20 -13.14 -11.09 -10.26
N LEU A 21 -14.03 -11.98 -9.78
CA LEU A 21 -15.14 -11.60 -8.92
C LEU A 21 -14.65 -11.02 -7.60
N MET A 22 -13.69 -11.68 -6.94
CA MET A 22 -13.14 -11.21 -5.66
C MET A 22 -12.34 -9.92 -5.80
N LYS A 23 -11.61 -9.74 -6.90
CA LYS A 23 -10.99 -8.45 -7.27
C LYS A 23 -12.03 -7.34 -7.36
N HIS A 24 -13.15 -7.60 -8.04
CA HIS A 24 -14.22 -6.63 -8.19
C HIS A 24 -14.83 -6.21 -6.84
N TRP A 25 -15.12 -7.16 -5.96
CA TRP A 25 -15.66 -6.86 -4.63
C TRP A 25 -14.66 -6.12 -3.73
N ARG A 26 -13.38 -6.49 -3.76
CA ARG A 26 -12.32 -5.72 -3.07
C ARG A 26 -12.26 -4.29 -3.59
N TYR A 27 -12.28 -4.10 -4.91
CA TYR A 27 -12.29 -2.79 -5.53
C TYR A 27 -13.49 -1.94 -5.08
N LEU A 28 -14.72 -2.47 -5.14
CA LEU A 28 -15.92 -1.73 -4.71
C LEU A 28 -15.88 -1.37 -3.23
N CYS A 29 -15.44 -2.29 -2.37
CA CYS A 29 -15.32 -2.03 -0.94
C CYS A 29 -14.28 -0.93 -0.66
N CYS A 30 -13.07 -1.06 -1.21
CA CYS A 30 -11.98 -0.11 -1.00
C CYS A 30 -12.27 1.26 -1.63
N ARG A 31 -13.00 1.32 -2.76
CA ARG A 31 -13.44 2.58 -3.37
C ARG A 31 -14.29 3.45 -2.43
N ASN A 32 -15.03 2.83 -1.51
CA ASN A 32 -15.82 3.53 -0.49
C ASN A 32 -15.03 3.81 0.81
N ILE A 33 -13.80 3.31 0.93
CA ILE A 33 -12.93 3.51 2.10
C ILE A 33 -11.88 4.59 1.82
N PHE A 34 -11.29 4.56 0.63
CA PHE A 34 -10.18 5.43 0.25
C PHE A 34 -10.62 6.87 0.03
N LEU A 35 -9.72 7.82 0.33
CA LEU A 35 -9.96 9.24 0.08
C LEU A 35 -10.23 9.49 -1.41
N LYS A 36 -9.44 8.82 -2.28
CA LYS A 36 -9.65 8.81 -3.72
C LYS A 36 -9.22 7.47 -4.28
N CYS A 37 -10.08 6.87 -5.08
CA CYS A 37 -9.83 5.61 -5.77
C CYS A 37 -10.19 5.75 -7.24
N GLY A 38 -9.20 5.56 -8.12
CA GLY A 38 -9.33 5.59 -9.56
C GLY A 38 -10.11 4.39 -10.12
N ARG A 39 -10.12 4.26 -11.44
CA ARG A 39 -10.74 3.17 -12.19
C ARG A 39 -9.77 1.99 -12.32
N ASN A 40 -10.30 0.78 -12.40
CA ASN A 40 -9.52 -0.45 -12.59
C ASN A 40 -8.41 -0.64 -11.54
N VAL A 41 -8.67 -0.21 -10.30
CA VAL A 41 -7.74 -0.43 -9.19
C VAL A 41 -7.81 -1.89 -8.73
N ASN A 42 -6.65 -2.52 -8.52
CA ASN A 42 -6.56 -3.87 -7.97
C ASN A 42 -6.04 -3.85 -6.54
N ILE A 43 -6.90 -4.17 -5.58
CA ILE A 43 -6.48 -4.44 -4.21
C ILE A 43 -6.41 -5.95 -4.05
N GLU A 44 -5.21 -6.49 -3.86
CA GLU A 44 -5.00 -7.92 -3.78
C GLU A 44 -5.34 -8.51 -2.42
N ARG A 45 -5.41 -9.84 -2.40
CA ARG A 45 -5.59 -10.61 -1.17
C ARG A 45 -4.53 -10.21 -0.14
N LYS A 46 -4.97 -10.05 1.11
CA LYS A 46 -4.12 -9.73 2.27
C LYS A 46 -3.36 -8.39 2.17
N ALA A 47 -3.79 -7.45 1.32
CA ALA A 47 -3.25 -6.09 1.34
C ALA A 47 -3.69 -5.34 2.61
N ILE A 48 -2.74 -4.72 3.31
CA ILE A 48 -2.94 -3.93 4.54
C ILE A 48 -2.67 -2.45 4.21
N PHE A 49 -3.59 -1.57 4.58
CA PHE A 49 -3.50 -0.13 4.33
C PHE A 49 -3.98 0.72 5.51
N GLY A 50 -3.89 0.18 6.74
CA GLY A 50 -4.44 0.83 7.93
C GLY A 50 -5.94 1.14 7.77
N SER A 51 -6.36 2.38 8.09
CA SER A 51 -7.76 2.81 7.89
C SER A 51 -8.11 3.07 6.42
N GLY A 52 -7.13 3.33 5.55
CA GLY A 52 -7.32 3.72 4.15
C GLY A 52 -7.95 5.09 3.92
N ARG A 53 -8.47 5.78 4.95
CA ARG A 53 -9.27 7.01 4.78
C ARG A 53 -8.51 8.22 4.22
N ASN A 54 -7.17 8.18 4.27
CA ASN A 54 -6.29 9.21 3.71
C ASN A 54 -5.50 8.69 2.51
N LEU A 55 -5.79 7.48 2.03
CA LEU A 55 -5.10 6.84 0.92
C LEU A 55 -5.67 7.37 -0.40
N VAL A 56 -4.77 7.71 -1.32
CA VAL A 56 -5.11 8.08 -2.70
C VAL A 56 -4.49 7.06 -3.64
N ILE A 57 -5.27 6.53 -4.57
CA ILE A 57 -4.80 5.61 -5.60
C ILE A 57 -5.39 5.95 -6.97
N GLY A 58 -4.52 6.08 -7.99
CA GLY A 58 -4.88 6.41 -9.36
C GLY A 58 -5.41 5.24 -10.19
N ASP A 59 -5.77 5.54 -11.44
CA ASP A 59 -6.30 4.56 -12.39
C ASP A 59 -5.26 3.48 -12.73
N ASN A 60 -5.72 2.25 -12.97
CA ASN A 60 -4.87 1.10 -13.35
C ASN A 60 -3.71 0.80 -12.38
N SER A 61 -3.88 1.14 -11.11
CA SER A 61 -2.88 0.90 -10.05
C SER A 61 -3.35 -0.18 -9.07
N GLY A 62 -2.45 -0.68 -8.24
CA GLY A 62 -2.83 -1.66 -7.23
C GLY A 62 -1.93 -1.75 -6.02
N ILE A 63 -2.45 -2.44 -5.01
CA ILE A 63 -1.68 -2.89 -3.84
C ILE A 63 -1.55 -4.41 -3.97
N GLY A 64 -0.31 -4.91 -3.98
CA GLY A 64 0.00 -6.30 -4.27
C GLY A 64 -0.39 -7.29 -3.17
N ILE A 65 -0.25 -8.58 -3.48
CA ILE A 65 -0.58 -9.67 -2.54
C ILE A 65 0.28 -9.54 -1.28
N ASN A 66 -0.33 -9.66 -0.10
CA ASN A 66 0.34 -9.53 1.20
C ASN A 66 1.13 -8.22 1.40
N CYS A 67 0.84 -7.16 0.64
CA CYS A 67 1.54 -5.90 0.83
C CYS A 67 1.03 -5.15 2.05
N CYS A 68 1.90 -4.39 2.70
CA CYS A 68 1.55 -3.47 3.77
C CYS A 68 1.97 -2.07 3.37
N VAL A 69 1.02 -1.13 3.31
CA VAL A 69 1.27 0.27 2.97
C VAL A 69 0.68 1.22 4.03
N PRO A 70 1.20 2.45 4.16
CA PRO A 70 0.64 3.44 5.05
C PRO A 70 -0.78 3.83 4.65
N GLY A 71 -1.65 4.08 5.62
CA GLY A 71 -3.04 4.50 5.35
C GLY A 71 -3.20 5.91 4.78
N ASN A 72 -2.11 6.64 4.62
CA ASN A 72 -2.03 7.95 3.98
C ASN A 72 -1.15 7.94 2.71
N ILE A 73 -0.79 6.78 2.15
CA ILE A 73 0.03 6.72 0.94
C ILE A 73 -0.68 7.35 -0.27
N VAL A 74 0.08 7.99 -1.15
CA VAL A 74 -0.38 8.44 -2.47
C VAL A 74 0.23 7.53 -3.52
N ILE A 75 -0.63 6.92 -4.35
CA ILE A 75 -0.24 6.06 -5.47
C ILE A 75 -0.81 6.67 -6.75
N GLY A 76 0.07 6.94 -7.72
CA GLY A 76 -0.27 7.48 -9.03
C GLY A 76 -1.07 6.52 -9.91
N LYS A 77 -1.09 6.79 -11.20
CA LYS A 77 -1.72 5.98 -12.26
C LYS A 77 -0.74 4.97 -12.83
N ASN A 78 -1.25 3.83 -13.28
CA ASN A 78 -0.46 2.76 -13.92
C ASN A 78 0.69 2.24 -13.02
N VAL A 79 0.46 2.14 -11.71
CA VAL A 79 1.46 1.63 -10.76
C VAL A 79 1.30 0.13 -10.57
N MET A 80 2.37 -0.61 -10.85
CA MET A 80 2.46 -2.04 -10.60
C MET A 80 3.19 -2.30 -9.27
N MET A 81 2.60 -3.15 -8.42
CA MET A 81 3.18 -3.53 -7.13
C MET A 81 3.19 -5.05 -6.99
N GLY A 82 4.39 -5.62 -6.86
CA GLY A 82 4.61 -7.04 -6.65
C GLY A 82 4.11 -7.51 -5.28
N PRO A 83 4.16 -8.83 -5.01
CA PRO A 83 3.81 -9.38 -3.70
C PRO A 83 4.79 -8.95 -2.59
N ASN A 84 4.30 -8.96 -1.35
CA ASN A 84 5.09 -8.78 -0.12
C ASN A 84 5.85 -7.44 -0.03
N VAL A 85 5.40 -6.39 -0.71
CA VAL A 85 5.96 -5.04 -0.54
C VAL A 85 5.56 -4.51 0.84
N TYR A 86 6.53 -4.01 1.61
CA TYR A 86 6.30 -3.42 2.92
C TYR A 86 6.79 -1.97 2.95
N ILE A 87 5.86 -1.03 3.09
CA ILE A 87 6.14 0.41 3.19
C ILE A 87 5.76 0.88 4.58
N LEU A 88 6.75 1.32 5.36
CA LEU A 88 6.54 1.81 6.72
C LEU A 88 5.80 3.15 6.68
N GLY A 89 4.83 3.32 7.59
CA GLY A 89 4.06 4.58 7.71
C GLY A 89 4.62 5.57 8.72
N GLN A 90 5.43 5.11 9.67
CA GLN A 90 5.95 5.92 10.76
C GLN A 90 7.29 5.38 11.25
N ASN A 91 8.11 6.27 11.80
CA ASN A 91 9.37 5.96 12.47
C ASN A 91 9.29 6.34 13.95
N HIS A 92 10.20 5.79 14.75
CA HIS A 92 10.46 6.28 16.11
C HIS A 92 11.34 7.52 16.09
N GLU A 93 11.18 8.38 17.09
CA GLU A 93 12.17 9.41 17.38
C GLU A 93 13.42 8.76 17.99
N PHE A 94 14.59 9.26 17.61
CA PHE A 94 15.88 8.72 18.04
C PHE A 94 16.95 9.80 18.28
N SER A 95 16.59 11.08 18.16
CA SER A 95 17.55 12.19 18.29
C SER A 95 18.11 12.36 19.71
N ARG A 96 17.44 11.84 20.73
CA ARG A 96 17.90 11.94 22.13
C ARG A 96 18.85 10.80 22.47
N ILE A 97 19.97 11.15 23.08
CA ILE A 97 21.00 10.19 23.52
C ILE A 97 20.96 9.93 25.04
N ASP A 98 20.08 10.64 25.75
CA ASP A 98 19.94 10.60 27.22
C ASP A 98 18.81 9.67 27.71
N ILE A 99 17.95 9.18 26.81
CA ILE A 99 16.89 8.20 27.11
C ILE A 99 16.78 7.10 26.04
N PRO A 100 16.31 5.89 26.41
CA PRO A 100 16.04 4.82 25.45
C PRO A 100 15.02 5.21 24.37
N MET A 101 15.19 4.70 23.13
CA MET A 101 14.35 5.04 21.96
C MET A 101 12.85 4.81 22.19
N ILE A 102 12.47 3.76 22.93
CA ILE A 102 11.06 3.44 23.23
C ILE A 102 10.35 4.57 24.01
N MET A 103 11.11 5.39 24.74
CA MET A 103 10.59 6.52 25.54
C MET A 103 10.58 7.84 24.76
N GLN A 104 11.17 7.88 23.55
CA GLN A 104 11.26 9.11 22.75
C GLN A 104 10.00 9.39 21.93
N GLY A 105 9.11 8.40 21.81
CA GLY A 105 7.87 8.52 21.03
C GLY A 105 8.09 8.30 19.53
N HIS A 106 7.36 9.04 18.71
CA HIS A 106 7.34 8.87 17.26
C HIS A 106 7.89 10.09 16.53
N ALA A 107 8.62 9.84 15.44
CA ALA A 107 9.03 10.87 14.52
C ALA A 107 7.80 11.46 13.79
N LYS A 108 7.97 12.70 13.29
CA LYS A 108 6.97 13.35 12.43
C LYS A 108 6.59 12.44 11.26
N VAL A 109 5.29 12.24 11.07
CA VAL A 109 4.76 11.44 9.95
C VAL A 109 5.16 12.09 8.63
N LYS A 110 5.81 11.31 7.76
CA LYS A 110 6.16 11.69 6.39
C LYS A 110 5.37 10.83 5.42
N GLN A 111 4.64 11.46 4.52
CA GLN A 111 3.82 10.77 3.53
C GLN A 111 4.69 10.15 2.44
N THR A 112 4.44 8.87 2.13
CA THR A 112 5.04 8.22 0.96
C THR A 112 4.21 8.53 -0.28
N ILE A 113 4.89 8.89 -1.36
CA ILE A 113 4.31 9.25 -2.65
C ILE A 113 4.93 8.34 -3.71
N ILE A 114 4.08 7.63 -4.45
CA ILE A 114 4.45 6.85 -5.62
C ILE A 114 3.82 7.55 -6.81
N GLU A 115 4.64 8.07 -7.72
CA GLU A 115 4.17 8.76 -8.91
C GLU A 115 3.59 7.79 -9.96
N ASP A 116 3.15 8.35 -11.09
CA ASP A 116 2.61 7.57 -12.20
C ASP A 116 3.66 6.65 -12.82
N ASP A 117 3.23 5.54 -13.43
CA ASP A 117 4.09 4.67 -14.24
C ASP A 117 5.32 4.13 -13.48
N VAL A 118 5.05 3.56 -12.30
CA VAL A 118 6.08 2.97 -11.42
C VAL A 118 5.85 1.46 -11.32
N TRP A 119 6.95 0.70 -11.33
CA TRP A 119 6.92 -0.72 -11.00
C TRP A 119 7.74 -1.00 -9.74
N ILE A 120 7.07 -1.54 -8.72
CA ILE A 120 7.69 -2.03 -7.49
C ILE A 120 7.72 -3.55 -7.53
N GLY A 121 8.92 -4.12 -7.48
CA GLY A 121 9.15 -5.56 -7.46
C GLY A 121 8.63 -6.25 -6.20
N ARG A 122 8.78 -7.58 -6.17
CA ARG A 122 8.42 -8.42 -5.04
C ARG A 122 9.37 -8.22 -3.86
N ASP A 123 8.88 -8.37 -2.63
CA ASP A 123 9.72 -8.39 -1.41
C ASP A 123 10.55 -7.11 -1.24
N VAL A 124 9.99 -5.95 -1.62
CA VAL A 124 10.62 -4.63 -1.44
C VAL A 124 10.24 -4.05 -0.08
N LEU A 125 11.23 -3.49 0.64
CA LEU A 125 11.01 -2.77 1.90
C LEU A 125 11.37 -1.29 1.77
N MET A 126 10.49 -0.40 2.21
CA MET A 126 10.72 1.04 2.21
C MET A 126 10.42 1.69 3.55
N THR A 127 11.33 2.55 4.01
CA THR A 127 11.10 3.44 5.16
C THR A 127 10.08 4.54 4.82
N PRO A 128 9.48 5.22 5.82
CA PRO A 128 8.46 6.24 5.58
C PRO A 128 8.97 7.46 4.82
N GLY A 129 8.07 8.15 4.12
CA GLY A 129 8.35 9.49 3.55
C GLY A 129 9.12 9.48 2.24
N ARG A 130 9.06 8.39 1.47
CA ARG A 130 9.74 8.29 0.17
C ARG A 130 8.89 8.90 -0.94
N THR A 131 9.55 9.53 -1.90
CA THR A 131 8.93 9.88 -3.18
C THR A 131 9.58 9.00 -4.25
N ILE A 132 8.78 8.17 -4.91
CA ILE A 132 9.23 7.32 -6.01
C ILE A 132 8.78 8.01 -7.29
N GLN A 133 9.76 8.44 -8.07
CA GLN A 133 9.53 9.26 -9.26
C GLN A 133 8.95 8.45 -10.42
N LYS A 134 8.23 9.13 -11.31
CA LYS A 134 7.64 8.56 -12.51
C LYS A 134 8.66 7.80 -13.36
N GLY A 135 8.26 6.64 -13.89
CA GLY A 135 9.11 5.78 -14.72
C GLY A 135 10.12 4.94 -13.93
N THR A 136 10.10 5.00 -12.60
CA THR A 136 11.01 4.21 -11.76
C THR A 136 10.61 2.73 -11.73
N ILE A 137 11.62 1.87 -11.83
CA ILE A 137 11.52 0.45 -11.51
C ILE A 137 12.34 0.18 -10.25
N ILE A 138 11.71 -0.38 -9.23
CA ILE A 138 12.39 -0.89 -8.03
C ILE A 138 12.47 -2.41 -8.18
N ALA A 139 13.68 -2.94 -8.25
CA ALA A 139 13.93 -4.37 -8.36
C ALA A 139 13.41 -5.12 -7.11
N GLY A 140 13.07 -6.40 -7.27
CA GLY A 140 12.62 -7.22 -6.15
C GLY A 140 13.74 -7.57 -5.16
N GLY A 141 13.38 -7.77 -3.89
CA GLY A 141 14.31 -8.13 -2.82
C GLY A 141 15.21 -6.99 -2.33
N THR A 142 14.80 -5.74 -2.56
CA THR A 142 15.52 -4.52 -2.14
C THR A 142 14.96 -3.94 -0.85
#